data_AF-K6ZTE0-F1
#
_entry.id   AF-K6ZTE0-F1
#
_cell.length_a   1.000
_cell.length_b   1.000
_cell.length_c   1.000
_cell.angle_alpha   90.00
_cell.angle_beta   90.00
_cell.angle_gamma   90.00
#
_symmetry.space_group_name_H-M   'P 1'
#
loop_
_entity.id
_entity.type
_entity.pdbx_description
1 polymer ?
#
loop_
_entity_poly.entity_id
_entity_poly.type
_entity_poly.pdbx_seq_one_letter_code
_entity_poly.pdbx_strand_id
1 'polypeptide(L)'
;MNLPENKQPNQEQRQLKFSSSRNTLTLAGAGSGKTTSPINQLSFLHTQCKIPLEELTVSSFTRASVAELSDEEDRSYKEALKRALPIS
;
A
#
# COMPACT_ATOMS: atom_id res chain seq x y z
N MET A 1 -5.95 -13.19 8.45
CA MET A 1 -4.80 -14.02 8.87
C MET A 1 -3.56 -13.13 8.98
N ASN A 2 -2.76 -13.26 10.04
CA ASN A 2 -1.58 -12.42 10.29
C ASN A 2 -0.43 -12.74 9.31
N LEU A 3 0.20 -11.70 8.75
CA LEU A 3 1.46 -11.83 7.99
C LEU A 3 2.55 -12.44 8.89
N PRO A 4 3.55 -13.15 8.34
CA PRO A 4 4.71 -13.59 9.12
C PRO A 4 5.37 -12.37 9.77
N GLU A 5 5.91 -12.53 10.98
CA GLU A 5 6.29 -11.44 11.89
C GLU A 5 7.23 -10.40 11.24
N ASN A 6 8.15 -10.88 10.39
CA ASN A 6 9.09 -10.05 9.62
C ASN A 6 8.47 -9.30 8.43
N LYS A 7 7.23 -9.59 8.06
CA LYS A 7 6.45 -8.91 7.01
C LYS A 7 5.26 -8.14 7.56
N GLN A 8 5.02 -8.19 8.88
CA GLN A 8 4.00 -7.36 9.48
C GLN A 8 4.44 -5.90 9.46
N PRO A 9 3.54 -4.95 9.14
CA PRO A 9 3.88 -3.54 9.21
C PRO A 9 4.25 -3.18 10.64
N ASN A 10 5.36 -2.46 10.82
CA ASN A 10 5.78 -1.95 12.12
C ASN A 10 4.79 -0.89 12.63
N GLN A 11 4.99 -0.39 13.86
CA GLN A 11 4.06 0.55 14.48
C GLN A 11 3.86 1.84 13.64
N GLU A 12 4.94 2.39 13.08
CA GLU A 12 4.90 3.59 12.25
C GLU A 12 4.13 3.36 10.94
N GLN A 13 4.37 2.22 10.28
CA GLN A 13 3.65 1.83 9.07
C GLN A 13 2.16 1.59 9.32
N ARG A 14 1.79 1.08 10.51
CA ARG A 14 0.38 0.95 10.92
C ARG A 14 -0.27 2.31 11.17
N GLN A 15 0.44 3.22 11.83
CA GLN A 15 -0.04 4.58 12.05
C GLN A 15 -0.27 5.34 10.76
N LEU A 16 0.59 5.15 9.75
CA LEU A 16 0.36 5.69 8.40
C LEU A 16 -0.93 5.13 7.78
N LYS A 17 -1.12 3.80 7.84
CA LYS A 17 -2.27 3.13 7.24
C LYS A 17 -3.60 3.56 7.81
N PHE A 18 -3.66 3.75 9.12
CA PHE A 18 -4.89 4.06 9.84
C PHE A 18 -4.92 5.50 10.39
N SER A 19 -4.13 6.39 9.81
CA SER A 19 -4.15 7.82 10.17
C SER A 19 -5.53 8.40 9.86
N SER A 20 -6.14 9.06 10.84
CA SER A 20 -7.37 9.84 10.66
C SER A 20 -7.11 11.22 10.05
N SER A 21 -5.84 11.58 9.82
CA SER A 21 -5.47 12.87 9.25
C SER A 21 -5.74 12.90 7.75
N ARG A 22 -6.35 13.99 7.26
CA ARG A 22 -6.59 14.19 5.82
C ARG A 22 -5.31 14.12 4.99
N ASN A 23 -4.21 14.63 5.53
CA ASN A 23 -2.89 14.58 4.93
C ASN A 23 -1.94 13.87 5.89
N THR A 24 -1.10 12.97 5.36
CA THR A 24 -0.09 12.28 6.17
C THR A 24 1.27 12.40 5.50
N LEU A 25 2.29 12.77 6.28
CA LEU A 25 3.69 12.83 5.86
C LEU A 25 4.44 11.65 6.47
N THR A 26 5.29 10.99 5.68
CA THR A 26 6.19 9.94 6.17
C THR A 26 7.62 10.28 5.81
N LEU A 27 8.48 10.35 6.83
CA LEU A 27 9.92 10.48 6.67
C LEU A 27 10.55 9.12 6.94
N ALA A 28 11.43 8.67 6.04
CA ALA A 28 11.91 7.30 6.08
C ALA A 28 13.29 7.16 5.44
N GLY A 29 14.22 6.47 6.13
CA GLY A 29 15.58 6.18 5.65
C GLY A 29 15.63 5.11 4.55
N ALA A 30 16.67 5.10 3.72
CA ALA A 30 16.82 4.10 2.64
C ALA A 30 16.60 2.66 3.17
N GLY A 31 15.94 1.80 2.38
CA GLY A 31 15.64 0.42 2.78
C GLY A 31 14.49 0.21 3.78
N SER A 32 13.88 1.26 4.33
CA SER A 32 12.80 1.13 5.33
C SER A 32 11.41 0.75 4.76
N GLY A 33 11.32 0.30 3.51
CA GLY A 33 10.05 -0.06 2.86
C GLY A 33 9.19 1.14 2.43
N LYS A 34 9.80 2.28 2.07
CA LYS A 34 9.10 3.48 1.59
C LYS A 34 8.17 3.23 0.40
N THR A 35 8.56 2.35 -0.52
CA THR A 35 7.76 2.02 -1.70
C THR A 35 6.55 1.14 -1.33
N THR A 36 6.71 0.28 -0.31
CA THR A 36 5.69 -0.69 0.11
C THR A 36 4.55 -0.04 0.92
N SER A 37 4.79 1.10 1.57
CA SER A 37 3.77 1.79 2.38
C SER A 37 2.66 2.45 1.53
N PRO A 38 2.97 3.30 0.54
CA PRO A 38 1.99 3.94 -0.34
C PRO A 38 1.14 2.94 -1.12
N ILE A 39 1.74 1.87 -1.64
CA ILE A 39 1.00 0.85 -2.40
C ILE A 39 -0.02 0.10 -1.54
N ASN A 40 0.37 -0.28 -0.32
CA ASN A 40 -0.58 -0.90 0.60
C ASN A 40 -1.71 0.06 1.00
N GLN A 41 -1.43 1.36 1.08
CA GLN A 41 -2.45 2.38 1.28
C GLN A 41 -3.43 2.39 0.10
N LEU A 42 -2.91 2.40 -1.12
CA LEU A 42 -3.69 2.41 -2.36
C LEU A 42 -4.61 1.18 -2.44
N SER A 43 -4.04 -0.02 -2.25
CA SER A 43 -4.80 -1.27 -2.21
C SER A 43 -5.90 -1.25 -1.14
N PHE A 44 -5.63 -0.68 0.04
CA PHE A 44 -6.63 -0.57 1.10
C PHE A 44 -7.76 0.40 0.71
N LEU A 45 -7.43 1.59 0.21
CA LEU A 45 -8.40 2.60 -0.24
C LEU A 45 -9.31 2.04 -1.34
N HIS A 46 -8.73 1.36 -2.34
CA HIS A 46 -9.50 0.77 -3.42
C HIS A 46 -10.33 -0.44 -2.96
N THR A 47 -9.72 -1.41 -2.26
CA THR A 47 -10.41 -2.68 -1.96
C THR A 47 -11.37 -2.59 -0.77
N GLN A 48 -10.99 -1.88 0.29
CA GLN A 48 -11.75 -1.80 1.54
C GLN A 48 -12.64 -0.55 1.59
N CYS A 49 -12.12 0.61 1.19
CA CYS A 49 -12.89 1.86 1.17
C CYS A 49 -13.71 2.06 -0.13
N LYS A 50 -13.52 1.19 -1.14
CA LYS A 50 -14.24 1.23 -2.42
C LYS A 50 -14.04 2.53 -3.21
N ILE A 51 -12.90 3.19 -3.03
CA ILE A 51 -12.55 4.38 -3.80
C ILE A 51 -12.12 3.94 -5.21
N PRO A 52 -12.72 4.48 -6.29
CA PRO A 52 -12.34 4.15 -7.65
C PRO A 52 -10.88 4.51 -7.96
N LEU A 53 -10.20 3.72 -8.79
CA LEU A 53 -8.78 3.99 -9.13
C LEU A 53 -8.62 5.33 -9.86
N GLU A 54 -9.61 5.74 -10.65
CA GLU A 54 -9.65 7.03 -11.33
C GLU A 54 -9.66 8.24 -10.37
N GLU A 55 -10.01 8.04 -9.10
CA GLU A 55 -9.94 9.07 -8.06
C GLU A 55 -8.60 9.05 -7.28
N LEU A 56 -7.73 8.08 -7.56
CA LEU A 56 -6.44 7.91 -6.90
C LEU A 56 -5.30 8.30 -7.84
N THR A 57 -4.47 9.24 -7.40
CA THR A 57 -3.27 9.64 -8.15
C THR A 57 -2.01 9.31 -7.35
N VAL A 58 -1.09 8.59 -7.99
CA VAL A 58 0.25 8.32 -7.46
C VAL A 58 1.28 9.02 -8.34
N SER A 59 2.18 9.78 -7.72
CA SER A 59 3.27 10.47 -8.42
C SER A 59 4.61 10.18 -7.76
N SER A 60 5.66 10.16 -8.57
CA SER A 60 7.04 9.97 -8.12
C SER A 60 8.00 10.77 -9.00
N PHE A 61 9.19 11.05 -8.48
CA PHE A 61 10.16 11.92 -9.15
C PHE A 61 10.80 11.27 -10.38
N THR A 62 10.98 9.94 -10.39
CA THR A 62 11.63 9.24 -11.49
C THR A 62 10.72 8.21 -12.13
N ARG A 63 10.91 7.95 -13.43
CA ARG A 63 10.20 6.89 -14.16
C ARG A 63 10.49 5.50 -13.59
N ALA A 64 11.71 5.26 -13.13
CA ALA A 64 12.08 3.99 -12.49
C ALA A 64 11.26 3.75 -11.23
N SER A 65 11.11 4.77 -10.38
CA SER A 65 10.28 4.68 -9.19
C SER A 65 8.79 4.47 -9.51
N VAL A 66 8.29 5.03 -10.61
CA VAL A 66 6.91 4.75 -11.07
C VAL A 66 6.76 3.29 -11.48
N ALA A 67 7.70 2.74 -12.25
CA ALA A 67 7.67 1.33 -12.65
C ALA A 67 7.69 0.38 -11.44
N GLU A 68 8.58 0.64 -10.46
CA GLU A 68 8.64 -0.12 -9.22
C GLU A 68 7.32 -0.06 -8.42
N LEU A 69 6.66 1.10 -8.39
CA LEU A 69 5.36 1.27 -7.73
C LEU A 69 4.27 0.47 -8.44
N SER A 70 4.22 0.51 -9.77
CA SER A 70 3.23 -0.24 -10.56
C SER A 70 3.39 -1.76 -10.41
N ASP A 71 4.62 -2.28 -10.45
CA ASP A 71 4.86 -3.72 -10.25
C ASP A 71 4.43 -4.19 -8.85
N GLU A 72 4.69 -3.35 -7.83
CA GLU A 72 4.31 -3.63 -6.46
C GLU A 72 2.79 -3.52 -6.23
N GLU A 73 2.12 -2.56 -6.90
CA GLU A 73 0.67 -2.41 -6.91
C GLU A 73 -0.01 -3.66 -7.45
N ASP A 74 0.40 -4.11 -8.64
CA ASP A 74 -0.20 -5.23 -9.33
C ASP A 74 -0.07 -6.52 -8.50
N ARG A 75 1.08 -6.69 -7.83
CA ARG A 75 1.33 -7.76 -6.87
C ARG A 75 0.42 -7.66 -5.63
N SER A 76 0.34 -6.48 -5.02
CA SER A 76 -0.48 -6.23 -3.83
C SER A 76 -1.97 -6.44 -4.10
N TYR A 77 -2.44 -5.99 -5.26
CA TYR A 77 -3.82 -6.14 -5.71
C TYR A 77 -4.19 -7.60 -5.95
N LYS A 78 -3.37 -8.37 -6.69
CA LYS A 78 -3.56 -9.81 -6.87
C LYS A 78 -3.63 -10.56 -5.54
N GLU A 79 -2.76 -10.19 -4.60
CA GLU A 79 -2.76 -10.75 -3.25
C GLU A 79 -3.99 -10.36 -2.42
N ALA A 80 -4.53 -9.15 -2.60
CA ALA A 80 -5.77 -8.72 -1.97
C ALA A 80 -6.98 -9.46 -2.55
N LEU A 81 -7.04 -9.66 -3.87
CA LEU A 81 -8.10 -10.41 -4.55
C LEU A 81 -8.15 -11.87 -4.11
N LYS A 82 -7.00 -12.56 -4.05
CA LYS A 82 -6.91 -13.93 -3.52
C LYS A 82 -7.46 -14.07 -2.09
N ARG A 83 -7.37 -13.00 -1.29
CA ARG A 83 -7.86 -12.97 0.09
C ARG A 83 -9.33 -12.57 0.21
N ALA A 84 -9.86 -11.89 -0.80
CA ALA A 84 -11.24 -11.41 -0.84
C ALA A 84 -12.23 -12.41 -1.46
N LEU A 85 -11.75 -13.42 -2.21
CA LEU A 85 -12.58 -14.53 -2.67
C LEU A 85 -12.72 -15.57 -1.54
N PRO A 86 -13.94 -15.81 -1.01
CA PRO A 86 -14.16 -16.99 -0.18
C PRO A 86 -13.89 -18.20 -1.06
N ILE A 87 -13.07 -19.11 -0.56
CA ILE A 87 -12.89 -20.44 -1.13
C ILE A 87 -14.31 -21.06 -1.17
N SER A 88 -14.83 -21.27 -2.38
CA SER A 88 -15.99 -22.13 -2.65
C SER A 88 -15.60 -23.58 -2.44
#